data_AF-A0A9D6WMP0-F1
#
_entry.id   AF-A0A9D6WMP0-F1
#
_cell.length_a   1.000
_cell.length_b   1.000
_cell.length_c   1.000
_cell.angle_alpha   90.00
_cell.angle_beta   90.00
_cell.angle_gamma   90.00
#
_symmetry.space_group_name_H-M   'P 1'
#
loop_
_entity.id
_entity.type
_entity.pdbx_description
1 polymer ?
#
loop_
_entity_poly.entity_id
_entity_poly.type
_entity_poly.pdbx_seq_one_letter_code
_entity_poly.pdbx_strand_id
1 'polypeptide(L)'
;MNRKDSLLAAACLLLSPLAHAGGAWIDPVSGQTYAASAAAPTREKARSAPKVALARVRMLTEQPELERRVSIAALSDYIKRVEAQAESAFAANVTRGAVLVDFTCKPGRAAVEIGSQGGVHSAALEDLHYRLQSMTPLAVRGEVAFQTEFHLHP
;
A
#
# COMPACT_ATOMS: atom_id res chain seq x y z
N MET A 1 40.97 35.09 45.91
CA MET A 1 42.44 34.91 45.82
C MET A 1 42.75 33.43 45.65
N ASN A 2 43.06 32.98 44.43
CA ASN A 2 44.27 32.21 44.10
C ASN A 2 44.23 31.83 42.61
N ARG A 3 45.21 32.36 41.87
CA ARG A 3 45.53 32.04 40.47
C ARG A 3 46.55 30.91 40.42
N LYS A 4 46.46 30.04 39.42
CA LYS A 4 47.56 29.40 38.65
C LYS A 4 46.93 28.98 37.31
N ASP A 5 47.10 29.73 36.22
CA ASP A 5 48.24 29.82 35.28
C ASP A 5 48.43 28.61 34.34
N SER A 6 48.49 28.96 33.04
CA SER A 6 49.19 28.33 31.91
C SER A 6 48.47 27.35 30.96
N LEU A 7 47.96 27.94 29.87
CA LEU A 7 48.38 27.79 28.45
C LEU A 7 48.89 26.42 27.93
N LEU A 8 48.23 25.91 26.88
CA LEU A 8 48.77 25.31 25.62
C LEU A 8 47.58 24.70 24.83
N ALA A 9 47.08 25.33 23.78
CA ALA A 9 47.47 25.13 22.37
C ALA A 9 47.02 23.79 21.73
N ALA A 10 45.96 23.90 20.93
CA ALA A 10 45.70 23.31 19.61
C ALA A 10 46.00 21.82 19.29
N ALA A 11 44.93 21.19 18.79
CA ALA A 11 44.85 20.31 17.62
C ALA A 11 45.59 18.96 17.63
N CYS A 12 44.82 17.86 17.57
CA CYS A 12 44.69 17.08 16.33
C CYS A 12 43.84 15.81 16.54
N LEU A 13 42.89 15.64 15.60
CA LEU A 13 42.51 14.40 14.91
C LEU A 13 41.95 13.21 15.73
N LEU A 14 40.67 12.96 15.45
CA LEU A 14 40.08 11.68 15.02
C LEU A 14 40.46 10.43 15.82
N LEU A 15 39.46 9.78 16.42
CA LEU A 15 39.08 8.38 16.12
C LEU A 15 38.04 7.90 17.16
N SER A 16 36.78 7.78 16.73
CA SER A 16 35.93 6.70 17.25
C SER A 16 36.51 5.36 16.77
N PRO A 17 36.37 4.26 17.52
CA PRO A 17 35.17 3.48 17.27
C PRO A 17 34.49 2.90 18.52
N LEU A 18 33.18 2.93 18.36
CA LEU A 18 32.15 2.13 18.98
C LEU A 18 32.53 0.63 18.99
N ALA A 19 32.79 0.05 20.16
CA ALA A 19 32.90 -1.39 20.33
C ALA A 19 31.50 -2.01 20.41
N HIS A 20 30.90 -2.36 19.26
CA HIS A 20 29.77 -3.30 19.21
C HIS A 20 30.33 -4.69 18.93
N ALA A 21 30.20 -5.58 19.92
CA ALA A 21 30.47 -7.00 19.80
C ALA A 21 29.52 -7.62 18.75
N GLY A 22 30.06 -7.92 17.56
CA GLY A 22 29.40 -8.77 16.57
C GLY A 22 29.58 -10.24 16.94
N GLY A 23 28.50 -10.91 17.33
CA GLY A 23 28.51 -12.34 17.62
C GLY A 23 28.71 -13.16 16.35
N ALA A 24 29.68 -14.08 16.37
CA ALA A 24 29.83 -15.11 15.35
C ALA A 24 28.86 -16.27 15.65
N TRP A 25 28.31 -16.89 14.62
CA TRP A 25 27.52 -18.12 14.76
C TRP A 25 28.21 -19.28 14.05
N ILE A 26 28.19 -20.45 14.68
CA ILE A 26 28.88 -21.66 14.21
C ILE A 26 27.83 -22.60 13.65
N ASP A 27 28.05 -23.09 12.42
CA ASP A 27 27.26 -24.17 11.85
C ASP A 27 27.66 -25.52 12.50
N PRO A 28 26.75 -26.19 13.24
CA PRO A 28 27.10 -27.42 13.94
C PRO A 28 27.32 -28.63 13.02
N VAL A 29 27.00 -28.53 11.72
CA VAL A 29 27.18 -29.63 10.77
C VAL A 29 28.56 -29.59 10.11
N SER A 30 29.07 -28.39 9.82
CA SER A 30 30.34 -28.21 9.09
C SER A 30 31.48 -27.64 9.94
N GLY A 31 31.20 -27.17 11.15
CA GLY A 31 32.18 -26.52 12.02
C GLY A 31 32.67 -25.15 11.52
N GLN A 32 32.07 -24.64 10.43
CA GLN A 32 32.42 -23.35 9.84
C GLN A 32 31.86 -22.21 10.71
N THR A 33 32.70 -21.21 10.98
CA THR A 33 32.33 -20.02 11.75
C THR A 33 32.05 -18.86 10.80
N TYR A 34 30.83 -18.32 10.85
CA TYR A 34 30.45 -17.17 10.04
C TYR A 34 30.47 -15.89 10.90
N ALA A 35 31.20 -14.87 10.44
CA ALA A 35 31.13 -13.55 11.03
C ALA A 35 29.80 -12.88 10.64
N ALA A 36 29.01 -12.46 11.63
CA ALA A 36 27.84 -11.63 11.37
C ALA A 36 28.32 -10.30 10.76
N SER A 37 28.12 -10.15 9.45
CA SER A 37 28.37 -8.88 8.78
C SER A 37 27.43 -7.85 9.38
N ALA A 38 27.98 -6.84 10.05
CA ALA A 38 27.25 -5.73 10.62
C ALA A 38 26.67 -4.87 9.47
N ALA A 39 25.58 -5.34 8.87
CA ALA A 39 24.69 -4.48 8.14
C ALA A 39 24.09 -3.51 9.16
N ALA A 40 24.32 -2.21 8.96
CA ALA A 40 23.66 -1.16 9.72
C ALA A 40 22.15 -1.47 9.77
N PRO A 41 21.46 -1.24 10.91
CA PRO A 41 20.03 -1.44 10.96
C PRO A 41 19.40 -0.45 9.97
N THR A 42 19.03 -0.95 8.80
CA THR A 42 18.07 -0.28 7.93
C THR A 42 16.85 -0.09 8.80
N ARG A 43 16.59 1.16 9.17
CA ARG A 43 15.38 1.59 9.86
C ARG A 43 14.22 1.15 8.98
N GLU A 44 13.70 -0.03 9.24
CA GLU A 44 12.52 -0.56 8.58
C GLU A 44 11.43 0.45 8.91
N LYS A 45 11.13 1.31 7.94
CA LYS A 45 10.08 2.32 8.07
C LYS A 45 8.82 1.51 8.30
N ALA A 46 8.34 1.51 9.56
CA ALA A 46 7.11 0.83 9.95
C ALA A 46 6.09 1.10 8.86
N ARG A 47 5.72 0.06 8.11
CA ARG A 47 4.82 0.18 6.97
C ARG A 47 3.49 0.62 7.57
N SER A 48 3.18 1.91 7.47
CA SER A 48 1.92 2.48 7.94
C SER A 48 0.81 1.63 7.33
N ALA A 49 -0.15 1.19 8.17
CA ALA A 49 -1.24 0.36 7.71
C ALA A 49 -1.97 1.07 6.55
N PRO A 50 -2.42 0.33 5.53
CA PRO A 50 -3.04 0.94 4.36
C PRO A 50 -4.29 1.73 4.78
N LYS A 51 -4.38 2.98 4.31
CA LYS A 51 -5.51 3.89 4.60
C LYS A 51 -6.82 3.43 3.95
N VAL A 52 -6.71 2.66 2.88
CA VAL A 52 -7.83 2.08 2.16
C VAL A 52 -7.62 0.58 2.15
N ALA A 53 -8.66 -0.18 2.48
CA ALA A 53 -8.66 -1.62 2.34
C ALA A 53 -9.83 -2.05 1.46
N LEU A 54 -9.57 -2.86 0.43
CA LEU A 54 -10.63 -3.57 -0.28
C LEU A 54 -11.23 -4.60 0.67
N ALA A 55 -12.41 -4.30 1.20
CA ALA A 55 -13.10 -5.13 2.18
C ALA A 55 -13.85 -6.29 1.51
N ARG A 56 -14.46 -6.04 0.35
CA ARG A 56 -15.28 -7.04 -0.35
C ARG A 56 -15.33 -6.79 -1.85
N VAL A 57 -15.40 -7.88 -2.60
CA VAL A 57 -15.88 -7.89 -3.98
C VAL A 57 -17.09 -8.81 -4.04
N ARG A 58 -18.20 -8.30 -4.58
CA ARG A 58 -19.44 -9.06 -4.76
C ARG A 58 -19.76 -9.15 -6.25
N MET A 59 -19.88 -10.37 -6.77
CA MET A 59 -20.41 -10.58 -8.12
C MET A 59 -21.92 -10.40 -8.12
N LEU A 60 -22.42 -9.61 -9.06
CA LEU A 60 -23.86 -9.45 -9.31
C LEU A 60 -24.32 -10.30 -10.50
N THR A 61 -23.38 -10.68 -11.37
CA THR A 61 -23.57 -11.70 -12.41
C THR A 61 -23.33 -13.11 -11.85
N GLU A 62 -24.13 -14.07 -12.29
CA GLU A 62 -23.98 -15.48 -11.89
C GLU A 62 -22.64 -16.06 -12.37
N GLN A 63 -22.04 -16.95 -11.57
CA GLN A 63 -20.71 -17.49 -11.83
C GLN A 63 -20.55 -18.16 -13.22
N PRO A 64 -21.47 -19.01 -13.70
CA PRO A 64 -21.32 -19.62 -15.03
C PRO A 64 -21.39 -18.61 -16.17
N GLU A 65 -22.09 -17.49 -15.98
CA GLU A 65 -22.12 -16.40 -16.95
C GLU A 65 -20.83 -15.58 -16.90
N LEU A 66 -20.33 -15.31 -15.70
CA LEU A 66 -19.09 -14.57 -15.49
C LEU A 66 -17.91 -15.26 -16.20
N GLU A 67 -17.72 -16.56 -15.99
CA GLU A 67 -16.60 -17.33 -16.57
C GLU A 67 -16.66 -17.38 -18.10
N ARG A 68 -17.85 -17.29 -18.70
CA ARG A 68 -18.03 -17.21 -20.16
C ARG A 68 -17.77 -15.81 -20.72
N ARG A 69 -17.97 -14.78 -19.89
CA ARG A 69 -17.95 -13.37 -20.32
C ARG A 69 -16.62 -12.67 -20.02
N VAL A 70 -15.88 -13.11 -19.00
CA VAL A 70 -14.62 -12.48 -18.59
C VAL A 70 -13.63 -13.51 -18.06
N SER A 71 -12.34 -13.28 -18.33
CA SER A 71 -11.27 -14.04 -17.69
C SER A 71 -11.14 -13.64 -16.22
N ILE A 72 -11.02 -14.60 -15.32
CA ILE A 72 -10.78 -14.35 -13.89
C ILE A 72 -9.51 -13.52 -13.69
N ALA A 73 -8.45 -13.77 -14.47
CA ALA A 73 -7.22 -12.99 -14.41
C ALA A 73 -7.45 -11.53 -14.79
N ALA A 74 -8.21 -11.28 -15.88
CA ALA A 74 -8.53 -9.93 -16.32
C ALA A 74 -9.39 -9.17 -15.30
N LEU A 75 -10.37 -9.86 -14.68
CA LEU A 75 -11.20 -9.29 -13.63
C LEU A 75 -10.36 -8.97 -12.38
N SER A 76 -9.50 -9.89 -11.96
CA SER A 76 -8.60 -9.67 -10.81
C SER A 76 -7.68 -8.47 -11.02
N ASP A 77 -7.07 -8.36 -12.20
CA ASP A 77 -6.18 -7.25 -12.53
C ASP A 77 -6.95 -5.92 -12.62
N TYR A 78 -8.19 -5.95 -13.10
CA TYR A 78 -9.05 -4.77 -13.10
C TYR A 78 -9.37 -4.32 -11.68
N ILE A 79 -9.77 -5.24 -10.78
CA ILE A 79 -10.06 -4.93 -9.38
C ILE A 79 -8.82 -4.34 -8.67
N LYS A 80 -7.62 -4.88 -8.88
CA LYS A 80 -6.38 -4.31 -8.33
C LYS A 80 -6.13 -2.88 -8.81
N ARG A 81 -6.44 -2.57 -10.06
CA ARG A 81 -6.34 -1.19 -10.58
C ARG A 81 -7.38 -0.28 -9.95
N VAL A 82 -8.61 -0.75 -9.73
CA VAL A 82 -9.65 -0.01 -9.01
C VAL A 82 -9.19 0.29 -7.58
N GLU A 83 -8.65 -0.70 -6.87
CA GLU A 83 -8.08 -0.54 -5.53
C GLU A 83 -6.96 0.52 -5.51
N ALA A 84 -6.02 0.46 -6.46
CA ALA A 84 -4.97 1.48 -6.57
C ALA A 84 -5.53 2.90 -6.85
N GLN A 85 -6.62 3.04 -7.60
CA GLN A 85 -7.29 4.33 -7.78
C GLN A 85 -7.96 4.80 -6.48
N ALA A 86 -8.60 3.90 -5.73
CA ALA A 86 -9.19 4.22 -4.42
C ALA A 86 -8.12 4.66 -3.40
N GLU A 87 -7.01 3.94 -3.32
CA GLU A 87 -5.85 4.34 -2.49
C GLU A 87 -5.35 5.74 -2.84
N SER A 88 -5.25 6.04 -4.14
CA SER A 88 -4.82 7.37 -4.58
C SER A 88 -5.84 8.46 -4.26
N ALA A 89 -7.13 8.22 -4.47
CA ALA A 89 -8.19 9.20 -4.24
C ALA A 89 -8.38 9.51 -2.74
N PHE A 90 -8.15 8.52 -1.87
CA PHE A 90 -8.31 8.68 -0.42
C PHE A 90 -6.98 8.79 0.34
N ALA A 91 -5.85 9.04 -0.32
CA ALA A 91 -4.55 9.16 0.37
C ALA A 91 -4.55 10.25 1.46
N ALA A 92 -5.27 11.35 1.21
CA ALA A 92 -5.43 12.47 2.15
C ALA A 92 -6.61 12.28 3.14
N ASN A 93 -7.33 11.17 3.05
CA ASN A 93 -8.48 10.93 3.92
C ASN A 93 -8.00 10.73 5.38
N VAL A 94 -8.78 11.30 6.31
CA VAL A 94 -8.51 11.29 7.76
C VAL A 94 -9.72 10.83 8.57
N THR A 95 -10.77 10.37 7.89
CA THR A 95 -12.03 9.96 8.51
C THR A 95 -12.29 8.48 8.26
N ARG A 96 -12.92 7.80 9.22
CA ARG A 96 -13.39 6.44 8.99
C ARG A 96 -14.66 6.47 8.14
N GLY A 97 -14.76 5.55 7.19
CA GLY A 97 -15.93 5.42 6.31
C GLY A 97 -15.89 4.16 5.48
N ALA A 98 -16.95 3.96 4.70
CA ALA A 98 -17.04 2.91 3.70
C ALA A 98 -17.47 3.52 2.36
N VAL A 99 -16.93 2.99 1.27
CA VAL A 99 -17.28 3.39 -0.10
C VAL A 99 -17.67 2.14 -0.86
N LEU A 100 -18.87 2.15 -1.43
CA LEU A 100 -19.38 1.11 -2.31
C LEU A 100 -19.29 1.61 -3.74
N VAL A 101 -18.77 0.78 -4.63
CA VAL A 101 -18.65 1.09 -6.04
C VAL A 101 -19.28 -0.04 -6.84
N ASP A 102 -20.33 0.29 -7.57
CA ASP A 102 -21.02 -0.62 -8.48
C ASP A 102 -20.47 -0.43 -9.90
N PHE A 103 -20.04 -1.54 -10.50
CA PHE A 103 -19.54 -1.59 -11.86
C PHE A 103 -20.52 -2.35 -12.74
N THR A 104 -20.87 -1.75 -13.87
CA THR A 104 -21.54 -2.44 -14.97
C THR A 104 -20.65 -2.36 -16.21
N CYS A 105 -19.93 -3.45 -16.48
CA CYS A 105 -19.03 -3.57 -17.62
C CYS A 105 -19.75 -4.15 -18.84
N LYS A 106 -19.60 -3.48 -19.99
CA LYS A 106 -20.04 -3.92 -21.31
C LYS A 106 -18.84 -3.89 -22.26
N PRO A 107 -18.91 -4.58 -23.41
CA PRO A 107 -17.81 -4.51 -24.38
C PRO A 107 -17.47 -3.05 -24.72
N GLY A 108 -16.23 -2.64 -24.43
CA GLY A 108 -15.71 -1.30 -24.71
C GLY A 108 -16.13 -0.18 -23.74
N ARG A 109 -16.93 -0.45 -22.69
CA ARG A 109 -17.34 0.59 -21.73
C ARG A 109 -17.59 0.04 -20.32
N ALA A 110 -17.39 0.87 -19.31
CA ALA A 110 -17.80 0.60 -17.94
C ALA A 110 -18.63 1.76 -17.42
N ALA A 111 -19.79 1.44 -16.83
CA ALA A 111 -20.55 2.39 -16.02
C ALA A 111 -20.19 2.15 -14.55
N VAL A 112 -20.09 3.25 -13.79
CA VAL A 112 -19.66 3.26 -12.40
C VAL A 112 -20.66 4.08 -11.59
N GLU A 113 -21.15 3.52 -10.49
CA GLU A 113 -21.96 4.22 -9.50
C GLU A 113 -21.26 4.15 -8.14
N ILE A 114 -21.27 5.25 -7.38
CA ILE A 114 -20.56 5.33 -6.10
C ILE A 114 -21.55 5.69 -5.00
N GLY A 115 -21.56 4.87 -3.94
CA GLY A 115 -22.20 5.15 -2.66
C GLY A 115 -21.17 5.26 -1.55
N SER A 116 -21.48 6.01 -0.49
CA SER A 116 -20.59 6.14 0.67
C SER A 116 -21.35 6.18 1.98
N GLN A 117 -20.71 5.72 3.04
CA GLN A 117 -21.18 5.83 4.42
C GLN A 117 -20.09 6.42 5.32
N GLY A 118 -20.49 7.32 6.22
CA GLY A 118 -19.57 7.99 7.16
C GLY A 118 -19.08 9.34 6.66
N GLY A 119 -17.96 9.82 7.21
CA GLY A 119 -17.43 11.17 6.96
C GLY A 119 -16.57 11.29 5.70
N VAL A 120 -16.93 10.62 4.61
CA VAL A 120 -16.15 10.63 3.37
C VAL A 120 -16.39 11.94 2.64
N HIS A 121 -15.30 12.64 2.27
CA HIS A 121 -15.41 13.92 1.59
C HIS A 121 -15.91 13.76 0.15
N SER A 122 -16.88 14.58 -0.27
CA SER A 122 -17.45 14.56 -1.63
C SER A 122 -16.39 14.75 -2.71
N ALA A 123 -15.42 15.64 -2.50
CA ALA A 123 -14.32 15.87 -3.44
C ALA A 123 -13.48 14.60 -3.70
N ALA A 124 -13.28 13.75 -2.69
CA ALA A 124 -12.57 12.49 -2.86
C ALA A 124 -13.42 11.44 -3.60
N LEU A 125 -14.75 11.45 -3.39
CA LEU A 125 -15.67 10.59 -4.15
C LEU A 125 -15.74 11.01 -5.62
N GLU A 126 -15.75 12.31 -5.91
CA GLU A 126 -15.70 12.87 -7.26
C GLU A 126 -14.38 12.53 -7.96
N ASP A 127 -13.24 12.67 -7.28
CA ASP A 127 -11.93 12.28 -7.81
C ASP A 127 -11.88 10.78 -8.11
N LEU A 128 -12.38 9.94 -7.20
CA LEU A 128 -12.50 8.50 -7.45
C LEU A 128 -13.37 8.22 -8.68
N HIS A 129 -14.55 8.82 -8.76
CA HIS A 129 -15.46 8.63 -9.88
C HIS A 129 -14.79 8.99 -11.22
N TYR A 130 -14.13 10.15 -11.30
CA TYR A 130 -13.42 10.59 -12.50
C TYR A 130 -12.29 9.62 -12.89
N ARG A 131 -11.51 9.16 -11.92
CA ARG A 131 -10.44 8.17 -12.14
C ARG A 131 -10.98 6.87 -12.70
N LEU A 132 -12.04 6.34 -12.09
CA LEU A 132 -12.65 5.07 -12.49
C LEU A 132 -13.27 5.15 -13.90
N GLN A 133 -13.92 6.26 -14.24
CA GLN A 133 -14.43 6.50 -15.60
C GLN A 133 -13.33 6.59 -16.66
N SER A 134 -12.14 7.06 -16.27
CA SER A 134 -10.99 7.22 -17.18
C SER A 134 -10.17 5.94 -17.33
N MET A 135 -10.47 4.87 -16.59
CA MET A 135 -9.75 3.61 -16.68
C MET A 135 -10.05 2.87 -17.99
N THR A 136 -9.06 2.16 -18.51
CA THR A 136 -9.27 1.19 -19.59
C THR A 136 -10.35 0.18 -19.18
N PRO A 137 -11.48 0.07 -19.92
CA PRO A 137 -12.57 -0.83 -19.56
C PRO A 137 -12.13 -2.29 -19.45
N LEU A 138 -12.80 -3.04 -18.57
CA LEU A 138 -12.62 -4.48 -18.46
C LEU A 138 -13.01 -5.17 -19.78
N ALA A 139 -12.11 -5.98 -20.32
CA ALA A 139 -12.38 -6.74 -21.54
C ALA A 139 -13.40 -7.84 -21.25
N VAL A 140 -14.65 -7.62 -21.68
CA VAL A 140 -15.77 -8.54 -21.48
C VAL A 140 -16.42 -8.91 -22.82
N ARG A 141 -16.96 -10.13 -22.92
CA ARG A 141 -17.72 -10.63 -24.08
C ARG A 141 -19.23 -10.40 -23.96
N GLY A 142 -19.70 -9.96 -22.80
CA GLY A 142 -21.09 -9.65 -22.49
C GLY A 142 -21.15 -8.75 -21.25
N GLU A 143 -22.37 -8.43 -20.79
CA GLU A 143 -22.52 -7.62 -19.59
C GLU A 143 -22.02 -8.38 -18.35
N VAL A 144 -21.20 -7.71 -17.54
CA VAL A 144 -20.73 -8.21 -16.24
C VAL A 144 -20.93 -7.11 -15.22
N ALA A 145 -21.59 -7.43 -14.12
CA ALA A 145 -21.84 -6.52 -13.02
C ALA A 145 -21.21 -7.03 -11.73
N PHE A 146 -20.55 -6.13 -11.01
CA PHE A 146 -19.95 -6.42 -9.71
C PHE A 146 -19.85 -5.18 -8.83
N GLN A 147 -19.73 -5.39 -7.53
CA GLN A 147 -19.59 -4.35 -6.53
C GLN A 147 -18.28 -4.52 -5.78
N THR A 148 -17.59 -3.42 -5.48
CA THR A 148 -16.45 -3.39 -4.56
C THR A 148 -16.75 -2.51 -3.36
N GLU A 149 -16.35 -2.96 -2.18
CA GLU A 149 -16.46 -2.21 -0.92
C GLU A 149 -15.06 -1.85 -0.42
N PHE A 150 -14.82 -0.57 -0.18
CA PHE A 150 -13.60 -0.05 0.41
C PHE A 150 -13.86 0.44 1.83
N HIS A 151 -13.04 0.03 2.78
CA HIS A 151 -13.01 0.59 4.12
C HIS A 151 -11.91 1.63 4.22
N LEU A 152 -12.27 2.81 4.71
CA LEU A 152 -11.35 3.93 4.91
C LEU A 152 -10.95 4.01 6.37
N HIS A 153 -9.64 4.17 6.59
CA HIS A 153 -9.02 4.35 7.89
C HIS A 153 -8.32 5.72 7.93
N PRO A 154 -8.31 6.39 9.10
CA PRO A 154 -7.62 7.66 9.28
C PRO A 154 -6.09 7.55 9.13
#